data_AF-A0A847PKW2-F1
#
_entry.id   AF-A0A847PKW2-F1
#
_cell.length_a   1.000
_cell.length_b   1.000
_cell.length_c   1.000
_cell.angle_alpha   90.00
_cell.angle_beta   90.00
_cell.angle_gamma   90.00
#
_symmetry.space_group_name_H-M   'P 1'
#
loop_
_entity.id
_entity.type
_entity.pdbx_description
1 polymer ?
#
loop_
_entity_poly.entity_id
_entity_poly.type
_entity_poly.pdbx_seq_one_letter_code
_entity_poly.pdbx_strand_id
1 'polypeptide(L)'
;MKKRLLTYRKKIDVLLSKGNCNWETLIEEHLIQISFFQHERLIHLIVTALFAILEIISVIIMLISPSKTTGLLCIAIAILLIPYIMHYYTLENEVQKLYVQYDKMREAYNNDEPQI
;
A
#
# COMPACT_ATOMS: atom_id res chain seq x y z
N MET A 1 -9.33 4.71 -8.07
CA MET A 1 -9.08 5.15 -6.67
C MET A 1 -8.23 6.43 -6.60
N LYS A 2 -7.10 6.52 -7.31
CA LYS A 2 -6.20 7.72 -7.37
C LYS A 2 -6.89 9.09 -7.51
N LYS A 3 -7.93 9.22 -8.35
CA LYS A 3 -8.65 10.50 -8.52
C LYS A 3 -9.32 11.00 -7.24
N ARG A 4 -9.91 10.11 -6.42
CA ARG A 4 -10.58 10.53 -5.17
C ARG A 4 -9.55 10.99 -4.13
N LEU A 5 -8.41 10.31 -4.07
CA LEU A 5 -7.30 10.66 -3.18
C LEU A 5 -6.68 12.03 -3.53
N LEU A 6 -6.49 12.31 -4.82
CA LEU A 6 -5.98 13.60 -5.29
C LEU A 6 -6.92 14.77 -4.96
N THR A 7 -8.22 14.56 -5.11
CA THR A 7 -9.23 15.58 -4.76
C THR A 7 -9.26 15.81 -3.25
N TYR A 8 -9.16 14.74 -2.46
CA TYR A 8 -9.09 14.83 -1.00
C TYR A 8 -7.83 15.58 -0.56
N ARG A 9 -6.66 15.20 -1.09
CA ARG A 9 -5.38 15.85 -0.80
C ARG A 9 -5.35 17.34 -1.16
N LYS A 10 -5.91 17.72 -2.32
CA LYS A 10 -6.09 19.15 -2.67
C LYS A 10 -7.00 19.88 -1.69
N LYS A 11 -8.04 19.22 -1.18
CA LYS A 11 -8.93 19.79 -0.18
C LYS A 11 -8.17 20.03 1.13
N ILE A 12 -7.35 19.07 1.56
CA ILE A 12 -6.48 19.20 2.74
C ILE A 12 -5.48 20.35 2.58
N ASP A 13 -4.77 20.44 1.46
CA ASP A 13 -3.81 21.53 1.22
C ASP A 13 -4.48 22.92 1.26
N VAL A 14 -5.71 23.04 0.73
CA VAL A 14 -6.50 24.28 0.79
C VAL A 14 -6.95 24.59 2.23
N LEU A 15 -7.29 23.58 3.02
CA LEU A 15 -7.69 23.75 4.41
C LEU A 15 -6.49 24.11 5.32
N LEU A 16 -5.33 23.50 5.08
CA LEU A 16 -4.05 23.87 5.70
C LEU A 16 -3.69 25.35 5.47
N SER A 17 -3.99 25.89 4.28
CA SER A 17 -3.71 27.30 3.96
C SER A 17 -4.64 28.31 4.66
N LYS A 18 -5.78 27.86 5.19
CA LYS A 18 -6.82 28.73 5.78
C LYS A 18 -6.78 28.84 7.31
N GLY A 19 -6.00 28.01 8.00
CA GLY A 19 -5.67 28.17 9.42
C GLY A 19 -6.83 28.06 10.43
N ASN A 20 -8.01 27.58 10.02
CA ASN A 20 -9.15 27.38 10.92
C ASN A 20 -9.88 26.08 10.57
N CYS A 21 -9.25 24.95 10.89
CA CYS A 21 -9.82 23.63 10.69
C CYS A 21 -9.68 22.76 11.93
N ASN A 22 -10.68 21.88 12.11
CA ASN A 22 -10.70 20.89 13.16
C ASN A 22 -9.69 19.79 12.81
N TRP A 23 -8.43 20.01 13.18
CA TRP A 23 -7.29 19.14 12.89
C TRP A 23 -7.53 17.70 13.32
N GLU A 24 -8.23 17.51 14.44
CA GLU A 24 -8.58 16.21 15.00
C GLU A 24 -9.39 15.34 14.02
N THR A 25 -10.50 15.88 13.48
CA THR A 25 -11.34 15.15 12.51
C THR A 25 -10.59 14.87 11.20
N LEU A 26 -9.71 15.78 10.80
CA LEU A 26 -8.93 15.65 9.57
C LEU A 26 -7.87 14.53 9.67
N ILE A 27 -7.22 14.44 10.83
CA ILE A 27 -6.24 13.41 11.14
C ILE A 27 -6.92 12.04 11.20
N GLU A 28 -8.11 11.94 11.80
CA GLU A 28 -8.90 10.70 11.82
C GLU A 28 -9.25 10.22 10.41
N GLU A 29 -9.75 11.10 9.53
CA GLU A 29 -10.05 10.74 8.15
C GLU A 29 -8.78 10.30 7.37
N HIS A 30 -7.64 10.93 7.62
CA HIS A 30 -6.36 10.55 6.99
C HIS A 30 -5.85 9.19 7.48
N LEU A 31 -6.04 8.87 8.77
CA LEU A 31 -5.74 7.55 9.34
C LEU A 31 -6.63 6.46 8.73
N ILE A 32 -7.91 6.74 8.51
CA ILE A 32 -8.82 5.83 7.80
C ILE A 32 -8.30 5.55 6.39
N GLN A 33 -7.84 6.57 5.66
CA GLN A 33 -7.25 6.38 4.33
C GLN A 33 -5.97 5.55 4.39
N ILE A 34 -5.06 5.82 5.33
CA ILE A 34 -3.86 5.00 5.55
C ILE A 34 -4.25 3.53 5.79
N SER A 35 -5.26 3.28 6.60
CA SER A 35 -5.77 1.93 6.88
C SER A 35 -6.27 1.21 5.62
N PHE A 36 -7.00 1.90 4.74
CA PHE A 36 -7.41 1.33 3.44
C PHE A 36 -6.20 0.90 2.58
N PHE A 37 -5.16 1.72 2.49
CA PHE A 37 -3.96 1.36 1.74
C PHE A 37 -3.15 0.25 2.40
N GLN A 38 -3.09 0.22 3.74
CA GLN A 38 -2.49 -0.88 4.47
C GLN A 38 -3.22 -2.20 4.19
N HIS A 39 -4.56 -2.18 4.15
CA HIS A 39 -5.35 -3.36 3.85
C HIS A 39 -5.07 -3.87 2.43
N GLU A 40 -4.99 -2.99 1.42
CA GLU A 40 -4.62 -3.41 0.07
C GLU A 40 -3.21 -4.03 0.03
N ARG A 41 -2.23 -3.42 0.72
CA ARG A 41 -0.87 -3.97 0.83
C ARG A 41 -0.86 -5.36 1.47
N LEU A 42 -1.61 -5.56 2.55
CA LEU A 42 -1.69 -6.85 3.24
C LEU A 42 -2.27 -7.94 2.33
N ILE A 43 -3.35 -7.65 1.60
CA ILE A 43 -3.95 -8.60 0.66
C ILE A 43 -2.95 -8.94 -0.45
N HIS A 44 -2.26 -7.95 -1.01
CA HIS A 44 -1.22 -8.21 -2.01
C HIS A 44 -0.08 -9.06 -1.46
N LEU A 45 0.35 -8.83 -0.23
CA LEU A 45 1.38 -9.66 0.42
C LEU A 45 0.92 -11.11 0.59
N ILE A 46 -0.30 -11.32 1.09
CA ILE A 46 -0.88 -12.66 1.27
C ILE A 46 -0.98 -13.40 -0.07
N VAL A 47 -1.54 -12.75 -1.09
CA VAL A 47 -1.71 -13.36 -2.42
C VAL A 47 -0.34 -13.66 -3.05
N THR A 48 0.63 -12.75 -2.95
CA THR A 48 1.99 -12.97 -3.46
C THR A 48 2.69 -14.11 -2.72
N ALA A 49 2.55 -14.19 -1.41
CA ALA A 49 3.11 -15.28 -0.60
C ALA A 49 2.51 -16.64 -0.97
N LEU A 50 1.19 -16.70 -1.22
CA LEU A 50 0.53 -17.91 -1.71
C LEU A 50 1.10 -18.35 -3.06
N PHE A 51 1.24 -17.44 -4.02
CA PHE A 51 1.85 -17.76 -5.32
C PHE A 51 3.31 -18.18 -5.20
N ALA A 52 4.10 -17.56 -4.30
CA ALA A 52 5.47 -17.97 -4.05
C ALA A 52 5.56 -19.40 -3.47
N ILE A 53 4.66 -19.78 -2.56
CA ILE A 53 4.59 -21.14 -2.03
C ILE A 53 4.21 -22.13 -3.15
N LEU A 54 3.22 -21.78 -3.98
CA LEU A 54 2.81 -22.61 -5.13
C LEU A 54 3.94 -22.76 -6.16
N GLU A 55 4.73 -21.71 -6.38
CA GLU A 55 5.91 -21.75 -7.26
C GLU A 55 6.95 -22.73 -6.71
N ILE A 56 7.27 -22.66 -5.41
CA ILE A 56 8.21 -23.58 -4.77
C ILE A 56 7.74 -25.03 -4.90
N ILE A 57 6.45 -25.30 -4.65
CA ILE A 57 5.85 -26.63 -4.82
C ILE A 57 5.95 -27.08 -6.27
N SER A 58 5.65 -26.20 -7.23
CA SER A 58 5.71 -26.51 -8.66
C SER A 58 7.13 -26.85 -9.11
N VAL A 59 8.13 -26.10 -8.63
CA VAL A 59 9.54 -26.37 -8.87
C VAL A 59 9.95 -27.72 -8.30
N ILE A 60 9.53 -28.06 -7.07
CA ILE A 60 9.81 -29.38 -6.47
C ILE A 60 9.21 -30.51 -7.31
N ILE A 61 7.95 -30.37 -7.75
CA ILE A 61 7.30 -31.36 -8.63
C ILE A 61 8.04 -31.48 -9.96
N MET A 62 8.50 -30.36 -10.53
CA MET A 62 9.29 -30.36 -11.76
C MET A 62 10.64 -31.08 -11.60
N LEU A 63 11.28 -31.00 -10.42
CA LEU A 63 12.52 -31.70 -10.13
C LEU A 63 12.34 -33.21 -9.97
N ILE A 64 11.24 -33.65 -9.35
CA ILE A 64 10.94 -35.07 -9.12
C ILE A 64 10.42 -35.73 -10.40
N SER A 65 9.55 -35.04 -11.15
CA SER A 65 8.91 -35.53 -12.37
C SER A 65 8.97 -34.45 -13.46
N PRO A 66 10.12 -34.33 -14.15
CA PRO A 66 10.29 -33.33 -15.19
C PRO A 66 9.40 -33.67 -16.38
N SER A 67 8.45 -32.79 -16.66
CA SER A 67 7.56 -32.88 -17.81
C SER A 67 7.40 -31.52 -18.47
N LYS A 68 7.08 -31.50 -19.76
CA LYS A 68 6.80 -30.25 -20.48
C LYS A 68 5.64 -29.48 -19.82
N THR A 69 4.67 -30.19 -19.26
CA THR A 69 3.51 -29.62 -18.57
C THR A 69 3.90 -28.95 -17.25
N THR A 70 4.75 -29.58 -16.44
CA THR A 70 5.22 -29.00 -15.17
C THR A 70 6.14 -27.79 -15.37
N GLY A 71 6.97 -27.81 -16.42
CA GLY A 71 7.76 -26.64 -16.82
C GLY A 71 6.91 -25.45 -17.26
N LEU A 72 5.85 -25.69 -18.06
CA LEU A 72 4.93 -24.63 -18.48
C LEU A 72 4.19 -24.03 -17.28
N LEU A 73 3.79 -24.86 -16.31
CA LEU A 73 3.10 -24.43 -15.10
C LEU A 73 4.00 -23.55 -14.21
N CYS A 74 5.27 -23.90 -14.02
CA CYS A 74 6.23 -23.05 -13.31
C CYS A 74 6.40 -21.69 -14.00
N ILE A 75 6.60 -21.68 -15.33
CA ILE A 75 6.74 -20.42 -16.09
C ILE A 75 5.49 -19.55 -15.97
N ALA A 76 4.30 -20.15 -16.02
CA ALA A 76 3.05 -19.42 -15.87
C ALA A 76 2.95 -18.74 -14.49
N ILE A 77 3.26 -19.46 -13.41
CA ILE A 77 3.23 -18.91 -12.04
C ILE A 77 4.33 -17.85 -11.85
N ALA A 78 5.53 -18.07 -12.38
CA ALA A 78 6.63 -17.09 -12.37
C ALA A 78 6.26 -15.78 -13.08
N ILE A 79 5.56 -15.84 -14.22
CA ILE A 79 5.07 -14.64 -14.92
C ILE A 79 4.03 -13.90 -14.06
N LEU A 80 3.19 -14.61 -13.31
CA LEU A 80 2.26 -13.97 -12.37
C LEU A 80 3.00 -13.30 -11.19
N LEU A 81 4.11 -13.84 -10.69
CA LEU A 81 4.83 -13.25 -9.55
C LEU A 81 5.36 -11.83 -9.84
N ILE A 82 5.83 -11.56 -11.05
CA ILE A 82 6.42 -10.26 -11.45
C ILE A 82 5.47 -9.07 -11.23
N PRO A 83 4.26 -9.03 -11.83
CA PRO A 83 3.33 -7.92 -11.64
C PRO A 83 2.87 -7.79 -10.19
N TYR A 84 2.76 -8.90 -9.45
CA TYR A 84 2.37 -8.88 -8.04
C TYR A 84 3.43 -8.20 -7.16
N ILE A 85 4.71 -8.53 -7.36
CA ILE A 85 5.83 -7.87 -6.66
C ILE A 85 5.89 -6.37 -7.01
N MET A 86 5.76 -6.03 -8.29
CA MET A 86 5.75 -4.63 -8.75
C MET A 86 4.60 -3.82 -8.15
N HIS A 87 3.41 -4.43 -8.06
CA HIS A 87 2.25 -3.79 -7.47
C HIS A 87 2.43 -3.55 -5.97
N TYR A 88 3.02 -4.51 -5.26
CA TYR A 88 3.36 -4.38 -3.83
C TYR A 88 4.28 -3.18 -3.57
N TYR A 89 5.38 -3.03 -4.34
CA TYR A 89 6.28 -1.87 -4.20
C TYR A 89 5.61 -0.53 -4.52
N THR A 90 4.68 -0.52 -5.47
CA THR A 90 3.92 0.70 -5.81
C THR A 90 3.03 1.11 -4.64
N LEU A 91 2.36 0.15 -3.98
CA LEU A 91 1.52 0.40 -2.81
C LEU A 91 2.32 0.88 -1.60
N GLU A 92 3.47 0.23 -1.31
CA GLU A 92 4.38 0.60 -0.22
C GLU A 92 4.81 2.07 -0.33
N ASN A 93 5.25 2.48 -1.52
CA ASN A 93 5.68 3.87 -1.77
C ASN A 93 4.57 4.89 -1.57
N GLU A 94 3.31 4.55 -1.87
CA GLU A 94 2.18 5.46 -1.66
C GLU A 94 1.80 5.56 -0.17
N VAL A 95 1.82 4.45 0.57
CA VAL A 95 1.62 4.43 2.03
C VAL A 95 2.67 5.29 2.74
N GLN A 96 3.93 5.18 2.32
CA GLN A 96 5.03 5.93 2.93
C GLN A 96 4.88 7.45 2.76
N LYS A 97 4.33 7.89 1.62
CA LYS A 97 3.98 9.31 1.41
C LYS A 97 2.86 9.76 2.33
N LEU A 98 1.86 8.91 2.60
CA LEU A 98 0.75 9.24 3.50
C LEU A 98 1.22 9.39 4.95
N TYR A 99 2.18 8.60 5.42
CA TYR A 99 2.80 8.78 6.73
C TYR A 99 3.53 10.11 6.87
N VAL A 100 4.33 10.48 5.87
CA VAL A 100 5.02 11.79 5.88
C VAL A 100 4.01 12.95 5.93
N GLN A 101 2.84 12.79 5.32
CA GLN A 101 1.77 13.79 5.44
C GLN A 101 1.13 13.82 6.82
N TYR A 102 0.94 12.66 7.45
CA TYR A 102 0.43 12.55 8.81
C TYR A 102 1.37 13.25 9.80
N ASP A 103 2.68 13.00 9.71
CA ASP A 103 3.67 13.59 10.61
C ASP A 103 3.64 15.12 10.53
N LYS A 104 3.55 15.66 9.31
CA LYS A 104 3.42 17.12 9.09
C LYS A 104 2.12 17.71 9.63
N MET A 105 1.00 16.99 9.53
CA MET A 105 -0.27 17.45 10.12
C MET A 105 -0.19 17.46 11.65
N ARG A 106 0.47 16.45 12.23
CA ARG A 106 0.65 16.35 13.68
C ARG A 106 1.61 17.41 14.22
N GLU A 107 2.70 17.72 13.50
CA GLU A 107 3.57 18.84 13.83
C GLU A 107 2.85 20.19 13.75
N ALA A 108 2.00 20.41 12.74
CA ALA A 108 1.20 21.62 12.63
C ALA A 108 0.21 21.75 13.80
N TYR A 109 -0.48 20.66 14.15
CA TYR A 109 -1.39 20.63 15.30
C TYR A 109 -0.67 20.93 16.63
N ASN A 110 0.48 20.29 16.88
CA ASN A 110 1.25 20.52 18.11
C ASN A 110 1.86 21.94 18.21
N ASN A 111 2.10 22.61 17.08
CA ASN A 111 2.60 23.99 17.06
C ASN A 111 1.48 25.04 17.21
N ASP A 112 0.22 24.66 16.96
CA ASP A 112 -0.98 25.47 17.21
C ASP A 112 -1.51 25.31 18.67
N GLU A 113 -1.06 24.30 19.41
CA GLU A 113 -1.33 24.19 20.85
C GLU A 113 -0.37 25.08 21.66
N PRO A 114 -0.87 25.96 22.55
CA PRO A 114 -0.01 26.70 23.46
C PRO A 114 0.70 25.71 24.38
N GLN A 115 2.04 25.74 24.39
CA GLN A 115 2.84 24.99 25.35
C GLN A 115 2.42 25.40 26.76
N ILE A 116 1.71 24.51 27.46
CA ILE A 116 1.31 24.65 28.87
C ILE A 116 2.52 24.36 29.76
#